data_AF-A0A2V3IE40-F1
#
_entry.id   AF-A0A2V3IE40-F1
#
_cell.length_a   1.000
_cell.length_b   1.000
_cell.length_c   1.000
_cell.angle_alpha   90.00
_cell.angle_beta   90.00
_cell.angle_gamma   90.00
#
_symmetry.space_group_name_H-M   'P 1'
#
loop_
_entity.id
_entity.type
_entity.pdbx_description
1 polymer ?
#
loop_
_entity_poly.entity_id
_entity_poly.type
_entity_poly.pdbx_seq_one_letter_code
_entity_poly.pdbx_strand_id
1 'polypeptide(L)'
;MVNNAYTVIWEGKKSVLANNTFAWEPKYELFATLNFQSGIQVGAETDPQPIQGGLTCLLNSASILGTPTGSIDASSPFYMDNQYALVHPVVNVIMPDNSSLPIYVAEHGVIIGMAELLPKEKVVVWFEQKVETSMMISKVQGISIELDFTTISSQSVRYTNDMKFVATSVGPNQLFCFKGPKLEDAFPVQGLLDYLVKFQPLIRDAVRGSLIIYVMERLIDEGYRPETVDFHPNGTFHISFPK
;
A
#
# COMPACT_ATOMS: atom_id res chain seq x y z
N MET A 1 4.06 8.04 7.54
CA MET A 1 5.41 8.24 8.14
C MET A 1 5.28 9.14 9.35
N VAL A 2 6.26 9.16 10.26
CA VAL A 2 6.29 10.10 11.38
C VAL A 2 7.68 10.73 11.44
N ASN A 3 7.78 12.04 11.70
CA ASN A 3 9.04 12.79 11.77
C ASN A 3 9.97 12.59 10.56
N ASN A 4 9.38 12.43 9.37
CA ASN A 4 10.05 12.12 8.08
C ASN A 4 10.82 10.78 8.05
N ALA A 5 10.48 9.81 8.92
CA ALA A 5 11.10 8.49 8.95
C ALA A 5 10.11 7.34 8.72
N TYR A 6 10.63 6.25 8.15
CA TYR A 6 9.93 4.99 7.88
C TYR A 6 10.60 3.88 8.68
N THR A 7 10.10 3.63 9.90
CA THR A 7 10.79 2.76 10.87
C THR A 7 10.04 1.45 11.17
N VAL A 8 8.84 1.27 10.62
CA VAL A 8 8.02 0.05 10.79
C VAL A 8 7.35 -0.32 9.47
N ILE A 9 7.23 -1.62 9.22
CA ILE A 9 6.42 -2.20 8.13
C ILE A 9 4.97 -2.27 8.58
N TRP A 10 4.19 -1.26 8.20
CA TRP A 10 2.76 -1.17 8.50
C TRP A 10 1.96 -2.37 7.97
N GLU A 11 2.27 -2.88 6.77
CA GLU A 11 1.61 -4.05 6.19
C GLU A 11 2.57 -4.86 5.30
N GLY A 12 2.78 -6.13 5.63
CA GLY A 12 3.57 -7.07 4.83
C GLY A 12 2.70 -8.11 4.11
N LYS A 13 2.67 -8.10 2.78
CA LYS A 13 1.87 -9.04 1.96
C LYS A 13 2.74 -10.12 1.30
N LYS A 14 2.56 -11.39 1.72
CA LYS A 14 3.26 -12.57 1.14
C LYS A 14 2.90 -12.82 -0.33
N SER A 15 1.69 -12.43 -0.73
CA SER A 15 1.20 -12.53 -2.11
C SER A 15 0.81 -11.13 -2.60
N VAL A 16 1.64 -10.54 -3.46
CA VAL A 16 1.32 -9.25 -4.09
C VAL A 16 0.27 -9.48 -5.17
N LEU A 17 -0.92 -8.91 -4.98
CA LEU A 17 -1.99 -8.96 -5.96
C LEU A 17 -1.70 -8.00 -7.12
N ALA A 18 -2.35 -8.19 -8.27
CA ALA A 18 -2.14 -7.34 -9.45
C ALA A 18 -2.50 -5.86 -9.18
N ASN A 19 -3.48 -5.63 -8.31
CA ASN A 19 -3.83 -4.34 -7.73
C ASN A 19 -3.79 -4.51 -6.20
N ASN A 20 -3.17 -3.57 -5.50
CA ASN A 20 -3.20 -3.49 -4.04
C ASN A 20 -3.75 -2.12 -3.69
N THR A 21 -4.90 -2.09 -3.01
CA THR A 21 -5.51 -0.86 -2.51
C THR A 21 -4.99 -0.61 -1.10
N PHE A 22 -4.58 0.63 -0.83
CA PHE A 22 -4.26 1.13 0.49
C PHE A 22 -5.25 2.23 0.84
N ALA A 23 -5.80 2.17 2.05
CA ALA A 23 -6.67 3.19 2.62
C ALA A 23 -6.04 3.67 3.93
N TRP A 24 -6.10 4.98 4.18
CA TRP A 24 -5.53 5.60 5.36
C TRP A 24 -6.54 6.56 5.97
N GLU A 25 -6.77 6.44 7.28
CA GLU A 25 -7.51 7.42 8.06
C GLU A 25 -6.54 8.03 9.10
N PRO A 26 -6.51 9.36 9.31
CA PRO A 26 -5.60 10.01 10.25
C PRO A 26 -6.09 9.87 11.69
N LYS A 27 -6.26 8.62 12.15
CA LYS A 27 -6.60 8.23 13.51
C LYS A 27 -5.41 7.49 14.09
N TYR A 28 -4.90 7.93 15.23
CA TYR A 28 -3.64 7.42 15.78
C TYR A 28 -3.82 6.96 17.22
N GLU A 29 -2.97 6.02 17.63
CA GLU A 29 -2.71 5.73 19.04
C GLU A 29 -1.22 5.90 19.34
N LEU A 30 -0.93 6.27 20.57
CA LEU A 30 0.41 6.43 21.11
C LEU A 30 0.64 5.38 22.19
N PHE A 31 1.79 4.72 22.15
CA PHE A 31 2.31 3.88 23.23
C PHE A 31 3.84 3.96 23.26
N ALA A 32 4.47 3.29 24.22
CA ALA A 32 5.92 3.20 24.31
C ALA A 32 6.41 1.75 24.20
N THR A 33 7.63 1.58 23.72
CA THR A 33 8.39 0.33 23.78
C THR A 33 9.79 0.55 24.35
N LEU A 34 10.43 -0.48 24.89
CA LEU A 34 11.74 -0.36 25.55
C LEU A 34 12.92 -0.46 24.57
N ASN A 35 12.72 -0.88 23.33
CA ASN A 35 13.79 -1.04 22.35
C ASN A 35 13.38 -0.67 20.92
N PHE A 36 14.37 -0.25 20.14
CA PHE A 36 14.30 -0.25 18.69
C PHE A 36 15.34 -1.21 18.12
N GLN A 37 14.90 -2.22 17.36
CA GLN A 37 15.80 -3.17 16.72
C GLN A 37 15.25 -3.62 15.37
N SER A 38 15.95 -3.25 14.29
CA SER A 38 15.59 -3.66 12.92
C SER A 38 15.51 -5.20 12.81
N GLY A 39 14.44 -5.69 12.18
CA GLY A 39 14.14 -7.12 12.03
C GLY A 39 13.32 -7.74 13.16
N ILE A 40 13.00 -6.99 14.22
CA ILE A 40 12.14 -7.43 15.33
C ILE A 40 10.75 -6.79 15.20
N GLN A 41 9.70 -7.50 15.59
CA GLN A 41 8.34 -6.95 15.63
C GLN A 41 8.18 -5.97 16.80
N VAL A 42 7.41 -4.91 16.58
CA VAL A 42 7.04 -3.93 17.61
C VAL A 42 6.20 -4.62 18.70
N GLY A 43 6.70 -4.57 19.93
CA GLY A 43 5.95 -4.95 21.14
C GLY A 43 5.53 -3.72 21.94
N ALA A 44 4.32 -3.76 22.50
CA ALA A 44 3.82 -2.70 23.37
C ALA A 44 4.21 -2.96 24.83
N GLU A 45 4.80 -1.96 25.48
CA GLU A 45 5.19 -1.97 26.90
C GLU A 45 4.24 -1.11 27.76
N THR A 46 3.33 -0.37 27.12
CA THR A 46 2.30 0.46 27.75
C THR A 46 0.97 0.28 27.02
N ASP A 47 -0.15 0.42 27.73
CA ASP A 47 -1.48 0.45 27.09
C ASP A 47 -1.59 1.61 26.08
N PRO A 48 -2.00 1.37 24.82
CA PRO A 48 -2.17 2.43 23.83
C PRO A 48 -3.22 3.46 24.23
N GLN A 49 -2.94 4.73 23.94
CA GLN A 49 -3.85 5.86 24.14
C GLN A 49 -4.19 6.49 22.79
N PRO A 50 -5.48 6.64 22.43
CA PRO A 50 -5.89 7.38 21.23
C PRO A 50 -5.36 8.82 21.28
N ILE A 51 -4.77 9.30 20.19
CA ILE A 51 -4.08 10.59 20.16
C ILE A 51 -4.42 11.41 18.90
N GLN A 52 -4.40 12.74 19.03
CA GLN A 52 -4.60 13.70 17.94
C GLN A 52 -3.62 14.86 18.11
N GLY A 53 -3.34 15.58 17.02
CA GLY A 53 -2.44 16.74 17.03
C GLY A 53 -2.83 17.77 18.10
N GLY A 54 -1.83 18.44 18.67
CA GLY A 54 -1.96 19.39 19.79
C GLY A 54 -2.13 18.74 21.18
N LEU A 55 -2.33 17.42 21.26
CA LEU A 55 -2.46 16.69 22.53
C LEU A 55 -1.13 16.08 23.01
N THR A 56 -1.02 15.90 24.33
CA THR A 56 0.12 15.30 25.03
C THR A 56 -0.34 14.15 25.91
N CYS A 57 0.26 12.97 25.78
CA CYS A 57 0.16 11.89 26.77
C CYS A 57 1.36 11.93 27.74
N LEU A 58 1.09 11.80 29.03
CA LEU A 58 2.12 11.65 30.06
C LEU A 58 2.41 10.16 30.31
N LEU A 59 3.62 9.71 30.00
CA LEU A 59 4.15 8.43 30.50
C LEU A 59 4.76 8.65 31.87
N ASN A 60 4.04 8.28 32.92
CA ASN A 60 4.47 8.54 34.30
C ASN A 60 5.56 7.56 34.78
N SER A 61 6.15 7.84 35.95
CA SER A 61 7.21 7.02 36.56
C SER A 61 6.81 5.59 36.94
N ALA A 62 5.53 5.22 36.79
CA ALA A 62 5.02 3.86 36.96
C ALA A 62 4.80 3.12 35.63
N SER A 63 5.33 3.65 34.51
CA SER A 63 5.14 3.13 33.14
C SER A 63 3.68 3.14 32.65
N ILE A 64 2.82 3.97 33.25
CA ILE A 64 1.43 4.13 32.79
C ILE A 64 1.37 5.34 31.86
N LEU A 65 0.94 5.11 30.61
CA LEU A 65 0.65 6.18 29.67
C LEU A 65 -0.76 6.73 29.96
N GLY A 66 -0.80 7.93 30.52
CA GLY A 66 -2.05 8.60 30.87
C GLY A 66 -2.83 9.10 29.66
N THR A 67 -4.14 9.28 29.85
CA THR A 67 -5.06 9.88 28.87
C THR A 67 -4.53 11.21 28.32
N PRO A 68 -4.72 11.51 27.02
CA PRO A 68 -4.23 12.75 26.43
C PRO A 68 -4.79 14.01 27.10
N THR A 69 -3.96 15.05 27.17
CA THR A 69 -4.31 16.39 27.65
C THR A 69 -3.87 17.45 26.64
N GLY A 70 -4.45 18.66 26.72
CA GLY A 70 -4.14 19.76 25.80
C GLY A 70 -5.36 20.23 25.01
N SER A 71 -5.13 20.77 23.81
CA SER A 71 -6.18 21.20 22.88
C SER A 71 -5.94 20.58 21.51
N ILE A 72 -7.01 20.11 20.86
CA ILE A 72 -6.89 19.47 19.54
C ILE A 72 -6.55 20.54 18.49
N ASP A 73 -5.45 20.32 17.80
CA ASP A 73 -5.04 21.02 16.58
C ASP A 73 -4.49 19.98 15.59
N ALA A 74 -5.28 19.64 14.58
CA ALA A 74 -4.92 18.65 13.57
C ALA A 74 -3.71 19.05 12.70
N SER A 75 -3.27 20.31 12.74
CA SER A 75 -2.05 20.77 12.05
C SER A 75 -0.79 20.71 12.92
N SER A 76 -0.94 20.49 14.23
CA SER A 76 0.17 20.36 15.17
C SER A 76 0.63 18.91 15.34
N PRO A 77 1.90 18.67 15.73
CA PRO A 77 2.33 17.38 16.28
C PRO A 77 1.51 16.99 17.52
N PHE A 78 1.55 15.72 17.88
CA PHE A 78 1.22 15.27 19.24
C PHE A 78 2.47 14.87 20.01
N TYR A 79 2.36 14.76 21.33
CA TYR A 79 3.51 14.66 22.21
C TYR A 79 3.41 13.50 23.21
N MET A 80 4.57 12.97 23.58
CA MET A 80 4.75 12.13 24.77
C MET A 80 5.63 12.89 25.77
N ASP A 81 5.12 13.20 26.96
CA ASP A 81 5.96 13.58 28.09
C ASP A 81 6.42 12.30 28.79
N ASN A 82 7.69 11.94 28.66
CA ASN A 82 8.24 10.74 29.29
C ASN A 82 8.89 11.06 30.64
N GLN A 83 8.36 10.47 31.72
CA GLN A 83 8.88 10.58 33.08
C GLN A 83 9.22 9.19 33.67
N TYR A 84 9.35 8.16 32.83
CA TYR A 84 9.64 6.78 33.24
C TYR A 84 11.12 6.42 33.17
N ALA A 85 11.60 6.11 31.97
CA ALA A 85 12.95 5.61 31.67
C ALA A 85 13.21 5.77 30.17
N LEU A 86 14.36 5.29 29.66
CA LEU A 86 14.60 5.21 28.22
C LEU A 86 13.50 4.39 27.53
N VAL A 87 12.67 5.06 26.72
CA VAL A 87 11.65 4.43 25.88
C VAL A 87 11.72 4.96 24.46
N HIS A 88 11.21 4.18 23.53
CA HIS A 88 11.00 4.56 22.15
C HIS A 88 9.48 4.79 21.95
N PRO A 89 9.03 6.04 21.74
CA PRO A 89 7.64 6.32 21.40
C PRO A 89 7.21 5.60 20.12
N VAL A 90 6.00 5.07 20.12
CA VAL A 90 5.41 4.28 19.04
C VAL A 90 4.07 4.86 18.64
N VAL A 91 3.84 4.98 17.33
CA VAL A 91 2.57 5.42 16.76
C VAL A 91 1.92 4.26 16.03
N ASN A 92 0.69 3.94 16.40
CA ASN A 92 -0.23 3.13 15.59
C ASN A 92 -1.09 4.02 14.69
N VAL A 93 -1.53 3.48 13.57
CA VAL A 93 -2.74 3.93 12.86
C VAL A 93 -3.91 3.03 13.23
N ILE A 94 -5.09 3.63 13.46
CA ILE A 94 -6.35 2.92 13.65
C ILE A 94 -7.01 2.73 12.28
N MET A 95 -7.23 1.48 11.90
CA MET A 95 -7.85 1.08 10.65
C MET A 95 -9.39 1.19 10.71
N PRO A 96 -10.09 1.23 9.56
CA PRO A 96 -11.55 1.33 9.53
C PRO A 96 -12.31 0.15 10.18
N ASP A 97 -11.65 -0.99 10.39
CA ASP A 97 -12.18 -2.16 11.13
C ASP A 97 -11.89 -2.10 12.64
N ASN A 98 -11.38 -0.97 13.14
CA ASN A 98 -10.86 -0.74 14.49
C ASN A 98 -9.65 -1.63 14.87
N SER A 99 -8.99 -2.29 13.93
CA SER A 99 -7.66 -2.84 14.18
C SER A 99 -6.63 -1.71 14.29
N SER A 100 -5.57 -1.92 15.07
CA SER A 100 -4.53 -0.93 15.32
C SER A 100 -3.18 -1.53 14.95
N LEU A 101 -2.41 -0.85 14.10
CA LEU A 101 -1.13 -1.34 13.58
C LEU A 101 -0.02 -0.28 13.68
N PRO A 102 1.20 -0.65 14.10
CA PRO A 102 2.30 0.28 14.25
C PRO A 102 2.81 0.76 12.89
N ILE A 103 2.94 2.08 12.77
CA ILE A 103 3.44 2.77 11.57
C ILE A 103 4.80 3.44 11.80
N TYR A 104 5.22 3.55 13.05
CA TYR A 104 6.47 4.18 13.46
C TYR A 104 6.86 3.80 14.89
N VAL A 105 8.14 3.48 15.08
CA VAL A 105 8.86 3.54 16.37
C VAL A 105 9.97 4.59 16.24
N ALA A 106 10.21 5.40 17.26
CA ALA A 106 11.37 6.30 17.27
C ALA A 106 12.68 5.50 17.31
N GLU A 107 13.59 5.68 16.34
CA GLU A 107 14.87 4.94 16.33
C GLU A 107 15.75 5.31 17.53
N HIS A 108 15.71 6.58 17.92
CA HIS A 108 16.39 7.11 19.09
C HIS A 108 15.38 7.22 20.24
N GLY A 109 15.62 6.50 21.33
CA GLY A 109 14.77 6.56 22.51
C GLY A 109 14.94 7.87 23.29
N VAL A 110 13.88 8.25 24.01
CA VAL A 110 13.82 9.41 24.90
C VAL A 110 14.02 8.92 26.33
N ILE A 111 15.00 9.46 27.04
CA ILE A 111 15.32 9.05 28.43
C ILE A 111 14.30 9.61 29.42
N ILE A 112 14.16 10.94 29.45
CA ILE A 112 13.14 11.71 30.18
C ILE A 112 12.89 12.98 29.34
N GLY A 113 11.64 13.43 29.27
CA GLY A 113 11.22 14.66 28.60
C GLY A 113 10.31 14.43 27.40
N MET A 114 10.09 15.51 26.63
CA MET A 114 9.11 15.55 25.54
C MET A 114 9.63 14.90 24.26
N ALA A 115 8.84 13.98 23.70
CA ALA A 115 8.93 13.55 22.32
C ALA A 115 7.87 14.27 21.48
N GLU A 116 8.29 14.93 20.40
CA GLU A 116 7.39 15.46 19.37
C GLU A 116 7.15 14.40 18.29
N LEU A 117 5.90 14.17 17.91
CA LEU A 117 5.50 13.17 16.92
C LEU A 117 4.56 13.82 15.91
N LEU A 118 5.04 13.98 14.68
CA LEU A 118 4.30 14.55 13.56
C LEU A 118 4.09 13.47 12.48
N PRO A 119 2.95 12.76 12.49
CA PRO A 119 2.54 11.93 11.38
C PRO A 119 2.30 12.74 10.12
N LYS A 120 2.55 12.10 8.98
CA LYS A 120 2.16 12.54 7.64
C LYS A 120 1.62 11.32 6.92
N GLU A 121 0.55 11.46 6.14
CA GLU A 121 -0.11 10.38 5.39
C GLU A 121 0.72 9.92 4.18
N LYS A 122 1.98 9.57 4.41
CA LYS A 122 2.89 9.02 3.41
C LYS A 122 3.32 7.62 3.76
N VAL A 123 3.33 6.74 2.77
CA VAL A 123 3.81 5.35 2.87
C VAL A 123 4.83 5.09 1.76
N VAL A 124 5.76 4.16 1.98
CA VAL A 124 6.68 3.69 0.94
C VAL A 124 6.35 2.24 0.61
N VAL A 125 6.33 1.91 -0.68
CA VAL A 125 6.10 0.55 -1.19
C VAL A 125 7.36 0.05 -1.88
N TRP A 126 7.81 -1.15 -1.52
CA TRP A 126 8.98 -1.83 -2.07
C TRP A 126 8.81 -3.36 -1.99
N PHE A 127 9.77 -4.13 -2.52
CA PHE A 127 9.81 -5.59 -2.36
C PHE A 127 10.91 -5.99 -1.37
N GLU A 128 10.60 -6.94 -0.50
CA GLU A 128 11.53 -7.52 0.48
C GLU A 128 11.16 -9.00 0.73
N GLN A 129 12.14 -9.84 1.06
CA GLN A 129 11.99 -11.30 1.16
C GLN A 129 11.84 -11.83 2.59
N LYS A 130 12.24 -11.05 3.61
CA LYS A 130 12.35 -11.52 5.00
C LYS A 130 11.76 -10.53 6.00
N VAL A 131 10.52 -10.11 5.74
CA VAL A 131 9.80 -9.16 6.58
C VAL A 131 8.35 -9.57 6.81
N GLU A 132 7.80 -9.10 7.92
CA GLU A 132 6.41 -9.31 8.31
C GLU A 132 5.78 -7.97 8.76
N THR A 133 4.45 -7.92 8.83
CA THR A 133 3.73 -6.79 9.44
C THR A 133 4.25 -6.50 10.84
N SER A 134 4.27 -5.22 11.22
CA SER A 134 4.78 -4.69 12.47
C SER A 134 6.29 -4.88 12.70
N MET A 135 7.07 -5.29 11.69
CA MET A 135 8.52 -5.41 11.82
C MET A 135 9.22 -4.04 11.73
N MET A 136 10.12 -3.76 12.68
CA MET A 136 10.97 -2.58 12.69
C MET A 136 12.02 -2.64 11.58
N ILE A 137 12.31 -1.49 10.96
CA ILE A 137 13.32 -1.33 9.90
C ILE A 137 14.12 -0.05 10.11
N SER A 138 15.43 -0.08 9.81
CA SER A 138 16.28 1.13 9.81
C SER A 138 16.51 1.74 8.42
N LYS A 139 16.04 1.06 7.37
CA LYS A 139 16.04 1.56 5.98
C LYS A 139 15.16 0.70 5.08
N VAL A 140 14.55 1.35 4.08
CA VAL A 140 14.04 0.68 2.88
C VAL A 140 15.22 0.29 1.98
N GLN A 141 15.15 -0.88 1.35
CA GLN A 141 16.19 -1.38 0.44
C GLN A 141 15.62 -1.68 -0.95
N GLY A 142 16.42 -1.42 -1.98
CA GLY A 142 16.04 -1.66 -3.37
C GLY A 142 15.21 -0.53 -3.99
N ILE A 143 14.46 -0.88 -5.04
CA ILE A 143 13.57 0.04 -5.75
C ILE A 143 12.30 0.23 -4.92
N SER A 144 11.85 1.47 -4.77
CA SER A 144 10.66 1.83 -4.00
C SER A 144 9.88 2.97 -4.65
N ILE A 145 8.68 3.23 -4.14
CA ILE A 145 7.87 4.42 -4.43
C ILE A 145 7.32 5.01 -3.14
N GLU A 146 7.40 6.33 -2.98
CA GLU A 146 6.65 7.06 -1.96
C GLU A 146 5.27 7.40 -2.50
N LEU A 147 4.25 7.13 -1.69
CA LEU A 147 2.85 7.47 -1.93
C LEU A 147 2.44 8.56 -0.92
N ASP A 148 1.63 9.51 -1.37
CA ASP A 148 1.19 10.66 -0.58
C ASP A 148 -0.35 10.73 -0.58
N PHE A 149 -0.94 10.55 0.60
CA PHE A 149 -2.37 10.49 0.84
C PHE A 149 -2.92 11.79 1.48
N THR A 150 -2.09 12.83 1.63
CA THR A 150 -2.48 14.12 2.26
C THR A 150 -3.69 14.77 1.57
N THR A 151 -3.92 14.48 0.28
CA THR A 151 -5.06 15.00 -0.51
C THR A 151 -5.92 13.90 -1.15
N ILE A 152 -5.61 12.61 -0.96
CA ILE A 152 -6.32 11.47 -1.56
C ILE A 152 -6.46 10.32 -0.55
N SER A 153 -7.64 9.73 -0.44
CA SER A 153 -7.90 8.63 0.52
C SER A 153 -7.53 7.23 0.00
N SER A 154 -7.20 7.12 -1.29
CA SER A 154 -6.86 5.84 -1.95
C SER A 154 -5.94 6.07 -3.14
N GLN A 155 -4.98 5.16 -3.32
CA GLN A 155 -4.07 5.13 -4.46
C GLN A 155 -3.79 3.68 -4.87
N SER A 156 -3.72 3.44 -6.18
CA SER A 156 -3.30 2.16 -6.75
C SER A 156 -1.82 2.22 -7.14
N VAL A 157 -1.08 1.14 -6.87
CA VAL A 157 0.32 1.02 -7.28
C VAL A 157 0.50 -0.19 -8.16
N ARG A 158 1.18 0.00 -9.29
CA ARG A 158 1.56 -1.06 -10.21
C ARG A 158 3.07 -1.15 -10.36
N TYR A 159 3.62 -2.36 -10.18
CA TYR A 159 4.96 -2.67 -10.62
C TYR A 159 4.98 -3.07 -12.11
N THR A 160 6.02 -2.67 -12.82
CA THR A 160 6.11 -2.79 -14.28
C THR A 160 7.26 -3.70 -14.73
N ASN A 161 7.19 -4.17 -15.99
CA ASN A 161 8.21 -5.06 -16.55
C ASN A 161 9.58 -4.38 -16.71
N ASP A 162 9.64 -3.05 -16.77
CA ASP A 162 10.87 -2.25 -16.71
C ASP A 162 11.35 -1.95 -15.28
N MET A 163 10.88 -2.74 -14.31
CA MET A 163 11.29 -2.71 -12.89
C MET A 163 11.01 -1.37 -12.19
N LYS A 164 9.89 -0.71 -12.52
CA LYS A 164 9.47 0.53 -11.87
C LYS A 164 8.13 0.35 -11.16
N PHE A 165 7.95 1.15 -10.12
CA PHE A 165 6.63 1.40 -9.56
C PHE A 165 6.01 2.60 -10.27
N VAL A 166 4.71 2.51 -10.56
CA VAL A 166 3.88 3.60 -11.07
C VAL A 166 2.66 3.69 -10.17
N ALA A 167 2.44 4.85 -9.57
CA ALA A 167 1.24 5.14 -8.79
C ALA A 167 0.17 5.78 -9.69
N THR A 168 -1.09 5.38 -9.50
CA THR A 168 -2.26 6.00 -10.13
C THR A 168 -3.27 6.38 -9.04
N SER A 169 -3.61 7.67 -8.99
CA SER A 169 -4.65 8.19 -8.10
C SER A 169 -6.03 7.97 -8.72
N VAL A 170 -6.98 7.48 -7.91
CA VAL A 170 -8.37 7.28 -8.33
C VAL A 170 -9.20 8.43 -7.79
N GLY A 171 -9.71 9.30 -8.66
CA GLY A 171 -10.66 10.34 -8.30
C GLY A 171 -12.03 9.76 -7.94
N PRO A 172 -12.90 10.50 -7.22
CA PRO A 172 -14.10 9.95 -6.56
C PRO A 172 -15.25 9.50 -7.48
N ASN A 173 -15.05 9.28 -8.78
CA ASN A 173 -16.15 9.06 -9.73
C ASN A 173 -15.85 8.16 -10.97
N GLN A 174 -14.82 7.29 -10.94
CA GLN A 174 -14.56 6.36 -12.05
C GLN A 174 -14.16 4.94 -11.60
N LEU A 175 -14.57 3.94 -12.39
CA LEU A 175 -14.51 2.50 -12.09
C LEU A 175 -13.90 1.79 -13.31
N PHE A 176 -12.75 1.11 -13.15
CA PHE A 176 -12.04 0.40 -14.24
C PHE A 176 -11.34 -0.89 -13.76
N CYS A 177 -11.03 -1.79 -14.69
CA CYS A 177 -10.38 -3.11 -14.56
C CYS A 177 -9.51 -3.34 -15.84
N PHE A 178 -8.57 -4.28 -16.00
CA PHE A 178 -8.53 -5.67 -15.53
C PHE A 178 -7.21 -6.16 -14.85
N LYS A 179 -6.48 -7.15 -15.41
CA LYS A 179 -5.73 -8.19 -14.65
C LYS A 179 -4.54 -8.76 -15.46
N GLY A 180 -3.48 -9.22 -14.78
CA GLY A 180 -2.37 -9.95 -15.43
C GLY A 180 -1.33 -9.07 -16.16
N PRO A 181 -0.40 -9.67 -16.93
CA PRO A 181 0.82 -9.00 -17.41
C PRO A 181 0.62 -8.04 -18.60
N LYS A 182 -0.06 -6.91 -18.34
CA LYS A 182 -0.09 -5.59 -19.06
C LYS A 182 -0.54 -5.61 -20.53
N LEU A 183 -1.18 -4.53 -21.01
CA LEU A 183 -2.26 -4.58 -22.04
C LEU A 183 -3.04 -3.25 -22.26
N GLU A 184 -2.98 -2.27 -21.36
CA GLU A 184 -3.72 -0.99 -21.47
C GLU A 184 -2.78 0.12 -20.98
N ASP A 185 -2.68 1.31 -21.59
CA ASP A 185 -3.60 1.97 -22.54
C ASP A 185 -3.14 2.09 -24.01
N ALA A 186 -4.12 2.38 -24.88
CA ALA A 186 -4.00 3.00 -26.21
C ALA A 186 -3.19 2.27 -27.29
N PHE A 187 -3.72 1.15 -27.79
CA PHE A 187 -3.43 0.67 -29.14
C PHE A 187 -4.63 0.88 -30.06
N PRO A 188 -4.47 1.51 -31.25
CA PRO A 188 -5.41 1.35 -32.35
C PRO A 188 -5.55 -0.14 -32.69
N VAL A 189 -6.72 -0.58 -33.14
CA VAL A 189 -7.07 -2.00 -33.40
C VAL A 189 -5.98 -2.75 -34.20
N GLN A 190 -5.31 -2.08 -35.14
CA GLN A 190 -4.20 -2.64 -35.91
C GLN A 190 -3.03 -3.14 -35.04
N GLY A 191 -2.66 -2.39 -33.99
CA GLY A 191 -1.56 -2.74 -33.09
C GLY A 191 -1.90 -3.90 -32.13
N LEU A 192 -3.20 -4.13 -31.86
CA LEU A 192 -3.66 -5.30 -31.12
C LEU A 192 -3.46 -6.58 -31.95
N LEU A 193 -3.75 -6.55 -33.25
CA LEU A 193 -3.53 -7.67 -34.16
C LEU A 193 -2.04 -8.00 -34.28
N ASP A 194 -1.18 -6.99 -34.45
CA ASP A 194 0.29 -7.17 -34.51
C ASP A 194 0.85 -7.75 -33.20
N TYR A 195 0.29 -7.36 -32.04
CA TYR A 195 0.66 -7.90 -30.73
C TYR A 195 0.26 -9.39 -30.59
N LEU A 196 -0.97 -9.74 -31.00
CA LEU A 196 -1.47 -11.12 -30.94
C LEU A 196 -0.65 -12.08 -31.82
N VAL A 197 -0.28 -11.67 -33.04
CA VAL A 197 0.58 -12.44 -33.94
C VAL A 197 1.97 -12.65 -33.34
N LYS A 198 2.54 -11.63 -32.69
CA LYS A 198 3.91 -11.65 -32.16
C LYS A 198 4.09 -12.50 -30.90
N PHE A 199 3.09 -12.54 -30.02
CA PHE A 199 3.18 -13.22 -28.72
C PHE A 199 2.43 -14.56 -28.62
N GLN A 200 1.75 -14.97 -29.70
CA GLN A 200 1.00 -16.24 -29.83
C GLN A 200 1.72 -17.50 -29.28
N PRO A 201 3.04 -17.71 -29.45
CA PRO A 201 3.73 -18.91 -28.95
C PRO A 201 3.85 -19.00 -27.42
N LEU A 202 3.64 -17.89 -26.70
CA LEU A 202 3.94 -17.77 -25.26
C LEU A 202 2.68 -17.86 -24.37
N ILE A 203 1.49 -17.92 -24.96
CA ILE A 203 0.22 -17.89 -24.25
C ILE A 203 -0.24 -19.33 -23.92
N ARG A 204 -0.32 -19.66 -22.62
CA ARG A 204 -0.81 -20.96 -22.12
C ARG A 204 -2.35 -21.06 -22.21
N ASP A 205 -2.88 -22.27 -22.30
CA ASP A 205 -4.29 -22.53 -22.69
C ASP A 205 -5.35 -21.86 -21.80
N ALA A 206 -5.15 -21.81 -20.49
CA ALA A 206 -6.06 -21.09 -19.58
C ALA A 206 -6.09 -19.57 -19.85
N VAL A 207 -4.97 -19.00 -20.32
CA VAL A 207 -4.88 -17.58 -20.71
C VAL A 207 -5.46 -17.36 -22.11
N ARG A 208 -5.33 -18.35 -23.02
CA ARG A 208 -5.95 -18.31 -24.36
C ARG A 208 -7.46 -18.14 -24.26
N GLY A 209 -8.13 -18.94 -23.42
CA GLY A 209 -9.59 -18.87 -23.26
C GLY A 209 -10.08 -17.50 -22.79
N SER A 210 -9.47 -16.93 -21.75
CA SER A 210 -9.86 -15.60 -21.24
C SER A 210 -9.52 -14.46 -22.19
N LEU A 211 -8.42 -14.54 -22.93
CA LEU A 211 -8.03 -13.53 -23.91
C LEU A 211 -8.99 -13.50 -25.11
N ILE A 212 -9.47 -14.67 -25.55
CA ILE A 212 -10.42 -14.76 -26.68
C ILE A 212 -11.77 -14.18 -26.31
N ILE A 213 -12.28 -14.45 -25.10
CA ILE A 213 -13.54 -13.84 -24.61
C ILE A 213 -13.43 -12.30 -24.63
N TYR A 214 -12.35 -11.75 -24.05
CA TYR A 214 -12.10 -10.30 -24.05
C TYR A 214 -12.02 -9.70 -25.47
N VAL A 215 -11.33 -10.35 -26.41
CA VAL A 215 -11.23 -9.89 -27.80
C VAL A 215 -12.59 -9.93 -28.51
N MET A 216 -13.40 -10.96 -28.26
CA MET A 216 -14.75 -11.09 -28.84
C MET A 216 -15.72 -10.05 -28.27
N GLU A 217 -15.71 -9.82 -26.95
CA GLU A 217 -16.47 -8.75 -26.30
C GLU A 217 -16.10 -7.38 -26.87
N ARG A 218 -14.80 -7.07 -27.02
CA ARG A 218 -14.35 -5.80 -27.59
C ARG A 218 -14.75 -5.59 -29.05
N LEU A 219 -14.67 -6.63 -29.87
CA LEU A 219 -15.14 -6.57 -31.27
C LEU A 219 -16.66 -6.30 -31.32
N ILE A 220 -17.43 -6.88 -30.41
CA ILE A 220 -18.87 -6.68 -30.30
C ILE A 220 -19.21 -5.24 -29.86
N ASP A 221 -18.48 -4.69 -28.89
CA ASP A 221 -18.63 -3.30 -28.43
C ASP A 221 -18.29 -2.27 -29.53
N GLU A 222 -17.30 -2.56 -30.37
CA GLU A 222 -16.90 -1.72 -31.52
C GLU A 222 -17.77 -1.96 -32.77
N GLY A 223 -18.88 -2.71 -32.64
CA GLY A 223 -19.91 -2.87 -33.67
C GLY A 223 -19.67 -4.01 -34.66
N TYR A 224 -18.55 -4.73 -34.57
CA TYR A 224 -18.30 -5.94 -35.35
C TYR A 224 -19.15 -7.11 -34.82
N ARG A 225 -19.53 -8.04 -35.68
CA ARG A 225 -20.35 -9.21 -35.33
C ARG A 225 -19.71 -10.49 -35.88
N PRO A 226 -18.78 -11.11 -35.17
CA PRO A 226 -18.15 -12.35 -35.64
C PRO A 226 -19.18 -13.50 -35.68
N GLU A 227 -19.12 -14.30 -36.75
CA GLU A 227 -20.01 -15.45 -37.00
C GLU A 227 -19.47 -16.77 -36.43
N THR A 228 -18.17 -17.06 -36.62
CA THR A 228 -17.52 -18.28 -36.11
C THR A 228 -16.16 -17.97 -35.49
N VAL A 229 -15.74 -18.82 -34.54
CA VAL A 229 -14.36 -18.87 -34.03
C VAL A 229 -13.87 -20.30 -34.12
N ASP A 230 -12.94 -20.55 -35.04
CA ASP A 230 -12.41 -21.87 -35.34
C ASP A 230 -11.03 -22.05 -34.72
N PHE A 231 -10.85 -23.13 -33.96
CA PHE A 231 -9.62 -23.43 -33.21
C PHE A 231 -8.77 -24.49 -33.90
N HIS A 232 -7.47 -24.22 -34.04
CA HIS A 232 -6.51 -25.15 -34.63
C HIS A 232 -5.61 -25.78 -33.56
N PRO A 233 -5.25 -27.08 -33.66
CA PRO A 233 -4.43 -27.78 -32.65
C PRO A 233 -3.02 -27.20 -32.42
N ASN A 234 -2.53 -26.36 -33.34
CA ASN A 234 -1.26 -25.62 -33.22
C ASN A 234 -1.37 -24.38 -32.31
N GLY A 235 -2.54 -24.08 -31.76
CA GLY A 235 -2.78 -22.91 -30.90
C GLY A 235 -3.13 -21.62 -31.65
N THR A 236 -3.39 -21.68 -32.97
CA THR A 236 -4.00 -20.56 -33.71
C THR A 236 -5.52 -20.65 -33.67
N PHE A 237 -6.19 -19.50 -33.87
CA PHE A 237 -7.64 -19.43 -34.05
C PHE A 237 -7.95 -18.48 -35.21
N HIS A 238 -9.06 -18.72 -35.90
CA HIS A 238 -9.60 -17.82 -36.92
C HIS A 238 -10.96 -17.30 -36.46
N ILE A 239 -11.22 -16.01 -36.71
CA ILE A 239 -12.52 -15.38 -36.47
C ILE A 239 -13.10 -15.02 -37.85
N SER A 240 -14.28 -15.56 -38.15
CA SER A 240 -15.03 -15.23 -39.37
C SER A 240 -16.01 -14.10 -39.08
N PHE A 241 -16.20 -13.19 -40.03
CA PHE A 241 -17.23 -12.16 -40.00
C PHE A 241 -18.17 -12.37 -41.20
N PRO A 242 -19.47 -12.01 -41.07
CA PRO A 242 -20.39 -12.01 -42.19
C PRO A 242 -19.90 -11.06 -43.28
N LYS A 243 -20.18 -11.40 -44.54
CA LYS A 243 -19.87 -10.57 -45.71
C LYS A 243 -20.81 -9.38 -45.85
#